data_AF-A0A8T2IH44-F1
#
_entry.id   AF-A0A8T2IH44-F1
#
_cell.length_a   1.000
_cell.length_b   1.000
_cell.length_c   1.000
_cell.angle_alpha   90.00
_cell.angle_beta   90.00
_cell.angle_gamma   90.00
#
_symmetry.space_group_name_H-M   'P 1'
#
loop_
_entity.id
_entity.type
_entity.pdbx_description
1 polymer ?
#
loop_
_entity_poly.entity_id
_entity_poly.type
_entity_poly.pdbx_seq_one_letter_code
_entity_poly.pdbx_strand_id
1 'polypeptide(L)'
;QILDAINQDCGIPLNQLQVDGGMTNNKILMQLQADILCIPVVKPSMPETTALGAAMAAGAAEGVGVWSLNPSDLTAVTCERFEPQINPEGKTK
;
A
#
# COMPACT_ATOMS: atom_id res chain seq x y z
N GLN A 1 -18.05 2.27 1.80
CA GLN A 1 -18.63 1.16 2.58
C GLN A 1 -17.57 0.41 3.39
N ILE A 2 -16.56 -0.24 2.77
CA ILE A 2 -15.50 -0.93 3.56
C ILE A 2 -14.53 0.09 4.19
N LEU A 3 -14.07 1.10 3.44
CA LEU A 3 -13.16 2.12 3.99
C LEU A 3 -13.83 2.88 5.15
N ASP A 4 -15.11 3.22 5.02
CA ASP A 4 -15.87 3.91 6.07
C ASP A 4 -16.06 3.04 7.32
N ALA A 5 -16.23 1.73 7.14
CA ALA A 5 -16.30 0.78 8.26
C ALA A 5 -14.94 0.67 8.95
N ILE A 6 -13.85 0.56 8.19
CA ILE A 6 -12.48 0.54 8.75
C ILE A 6 -12.19 1.84 9.50
N ASN A 7 -12.58 3.00 8.97
CA ASN A 7 -12.40 4.28 9.66
C ASN A 7 -13.21 4.36 10.96
N GLN A 8 -14.41 3.76 11.00
CA GLN A 8 -15.24 3.67 12.21
C GLN A 8 -14.65 2.70 13.25
N ASP A 9 -14.11 1.56 12.81
CA ASP A 9 -13.60 0.51 13.68
C ASP A 9 -12.17 0.79 14.19
N CYS A 10 -11.30 1.35 13.36
CA CYS A 10 -9.92 1.66 13.73
C CYS A 10 -9.79 2.97 14.52
N GLY A 11 -10.79 3.86 14.48
CA GLY A 11 -10.76 5.16 15.16
C GLY A 11 -9.69 6.14 14.62
N ILE A 12 -9.01 5.78 13.53
CA ILE A 12 -7.97 6.57 12.88
C ILE A 12 -8.32 6.66 11.39
N PRO A 13 -8.40 7.86 10.78
CA PRO A 13 -8.68 7.99 9.37
C PRO A 13 -7.51 7.44 8.54
N LEU A 14 -7.83 6.61 7.54
CA LEU A 14 -6.88 6.14 6.54
C LEU A 14 -6.37 7.31 5.68
N ASN A 15 -5.08 7.62 5.80
CA ASN A 15 -4.44 8.72 5.07
C ASN A 15 -3.89 8.31 3.69
N GLN A 16 -3.71 7.00 3.46
CA GLN A 16 -3.23 6.45 2.19
C GLN A 16 -3.59 4.96 2.12
N LEU A 17 -3.82 4.46 0.91
CA LEU A 17 -4.09 3.05 0.65
C LEU A 17 -2.85 2.41 0.03
N GLN A 18 -2.27 1.41 0.71
CA GLN A 18 -1.22 0.57 0.11
C GLN A 18 -1.88 -0.61 -0.61
N VAL A 19 -1.44 -0.87 -1.84
CA VAL A 19 -2.01 -1.91 -2.70
C VAL A 19 -0.93 -2.85 -3.22
N ASP A 20 -1.25 -4.12 -3.36
CA ASP A 20 -0.37 -5.15 -3.94
C ASP A 20 -1.16 -6.17 -4.79
N GLY A 21 -0.43 -7.08 -5.43
CA GLY A 21 -0.98 -8.14 -6.28
C GLY A 21 -1.11 -7.75 -7.76
N GLY A 22 -1.35 -8.75 -8.62
CA GLY A 22 -1.27 -8.61 -10.07
C GLY A 22 -2.19 -7.56 -10.69
N MET A 23 -3.34 -7.25 -10.06
CA MET A 23 -4.28 -6.23 -10.55
C MET A 23 -3.75 -4.80 -10.42
N THR A 24 -2.76 -4.56 -9.54
CA THR A 24 -2.11 -3.24 -9.38
C THR A 24 -1.27 -2.82 -10.59
N ASN A 25 -1.08 -3.71 -11.56
CA ASN A 25 -0.44 -3.35 -12.82
C ASN A 25 -1.33 -2.44 -13.69
N ASN A 26 -2.65 -2.43 -13.46
CA ASN A 26 -3.56 -1.56 -14.18
C ASN A 26 -3.57 -0.15 -13.58
N LYS A 27 -2.85 0.79 -14.22
CA LYS A 27 -2.75 2.19 -13.77
C LYS A 27 -4.10 2.92 -13.73
N ILE A 28 -5.01 2.61 -14.64
CA ILE A 28 -6.36 3.21 -14.66
C ILE A 28 -7.13 2.78 -13.42
N LEU A 29 -7.03 1.50 -13.05
CA LEU A 29 -7.65 0.98 -11.84
C LEU A 29 -7.08 1.66 -10.59
N MET A 30 -5.76 1.89 -10.53
CA MET A 30 -5.13 2.57 -9.39
C MET A 30 -5.57 4.04 -9.28
N GLN A 31 -5.64 4.75 -10.41
CA GLN A 31 -6.13 6.13 -10.43
C GLN A 31 -7.61 6.20 -10.02
N LEU A 32 -8.45 5.30 -10.55
CA LEU A 32 -9.86 5.23 -10.18
C LEU A 32 -10.05 4.96 -8.69
N GLN A 33 -9.23 4.09 -8.09
CA GLN A 33 -9.25 3.85 -6.65
C GLN A 33 -8.85 5.09 -5.86
N ALA A 34 -7.79 5.80 -6.26
CA ALA A 34 -7.37 7.04 -5.61
C ALA A 34 -8.47 8.11 -5.67
N ASP A 35 -9.09 8.26 -6.85
CA ASP A 35 -10.14 9.26 -7.09
C ASP A 35 -11.42 8.95 -6.29
N ILE A 36 -11.91 7.70 -6.31
CA ILE A 36 -13.12 7.30 -5.58
C ILE A 36 -12.92 7.43 -4.07
N LEU A 37 -11.75 7.05 -3.57
CA LEU A 37 -11.47 7.07 -2.14
C LEU A 37 -11.00 8.44 -1.64
N CYS A 38 -10.68 9.37 -2.54
CA CYS A 38 -10.12 10.69 -2.23
C CYS A 38 -8.87 10.64 -1.34
N ILE A 39 -8.13 9.51 -1.40
CA ILE A 39 -6.88 9.30 -0.67
C ILE A 39 -5.81 8.78 -1.64
N PRO A 40 -4.52 9.07 -1.38
CA PRO A 40 -3.42 8.58 -2.19
C PRO A 40 -3.34 7.05 -2.19
N VAL A 41 -3.15 6.46 -3.36
CA VAL A 41 -2.87 5.03 -3.53
C VAL A 41 -1.38 4.84 -3.77
N VAL A 42 -0.74 3.98 -2.97
CA VAL A 42 0.70 3.71 -3.05
C VAL A 42 0.89 2.25 -3.45
N LYS A 43 1.59 2.06 -4.56
CA LYS A 43 1.91 0.76 -5.13
C LYS A 43 3.42 0.51 -5.05
N PRO A 44 3.89 -0.60 -4.46
CA PRO A 44 5.29 -0.96 -4.51
C PRO A 44 5.71 -1.36 -5.93
N SER A 45 6.97 -1.09 -6.29
CA SER A 45 7.54 -1.50 -7.59
C SER A 45 7.61 -3.02 -7.74
N MET A 46 7.66 -3.76 -6.62
CA MET A 46 7.57 -5.22 -6.58
C MET A 46 6.13 -5.62 -6.29
N PRO A 47 5.38 -6.18 -7.26
CA PRO A 47 3.95 -6.46 -7.10
C PRO A 47 3.65 -7.66 -6.19
N GLU A 48 4.61 -8.57 -6.02
CA GLU A 48 4.47 -9.80 -5.23
C GLU A 48 5.06 -9.63 -3.81
N THR A 49 4.37 -8.83 -3.00
CA THR A 49 4.71 -8.57 -1.59
C THR A 49 4.50 -9.80 -0.70
N THR A 50 3.58 -10.70 -1.08
CA THR A 50 3.29 -11.93 -0.35
C THR A 50 4.52 -12.83 -0.21
N ALA A 51 5.21 -13.09 -1.32
CA ALA A 51 6.41 -13.92 -1.33
C ALA A 51 7.56 -13.24 -0.55
N LEU A 52 7.69 -11.92 -0.67
CA LEU A 52 8.66 -11.14 0.08
C LEU A 52 8.44 -11.24 1.59
N GLY A 53 7.19 -11.12 2.05
CA GLY A 53 6.85 -11.27 3.48
C GLY A 53 7.19 -12.63 4.05
N ALA A 54 6.92 -13.71 3.31
CA ALA A 54 7.30 -15.07 3.71
C ALA A 54 8.83 -15.24 3.79
N ALA A 55 9.56 -14.69 2.82
CA ALA A 55 11.02 -14.72 2.81
C ALA A 55 11.60 -13.93 4.00
N MET A 56 11.09 -12.71 4.26
CA MET A 56 11.50 -11.89 5.39
C MET A 56 11.28 -12.58 6.73
N ALA A 57 10.11 -13.21 6.92
CA ALA A 57 9.80 -13.97 8.14
C ALA A 57 10.75 -15.17 8.32
N ALA A 58 11.03 -15.91 7.25
CA ALA A 58 11.94 -17.05 7.30
C ALA A 58 13.40 -16.62 7.54
N GLY A 59 13.86 -15.53 6.92
CA GLY A 59 15.23 -15.03 7.08
C GLY A 59 15.51 -14.41 8.43
N ALA A 60 14.49 -13.88 9.10
CA ALA A 60 14.58 -13.33 10.46
C ALA A 60 14.35 -14.36 11.56
N ALA A 61 13.98 -15.60 11.21
CA ALA A 61 13.70 -16.64 12.18
C ALA A 61 14.94 -16.99 13.02
N GLU A 62 14.71 -17.29 14.29
CA GLU A 62 15.74 -17.72 15.24
C GLU A 62 16.42 -19.00 14.73
N GLY A 63 17.75 -18.95 14.57
CA GLY A 63 18.55 -20.03 13.98
C GLY A 63 18.88 -19.87 12.49
N VAL A 64 18.17 -19.00 11.75
CA VAL A 64 18.56 -18.57 10.39
C VAL A 64 19.33 -17.27 10.45
N GLY A 65 18.74 -16.21 11.02
CA GLY A 65 19.42 -14.94 11.33
C GLY A 65 20.07 -14.24 10.13
N VAL A 66 19.57 -14.47 8.92
CA VAL A 66 20.13 -13.92 7.66
C VAL A 66 19.68 -12.47 7.45
N TRP A 67 18.47 -12.12 7.90
CA TRP A 67 17.90 -10.79 7.76
C TRP A 67 17.45 -10.21 9.10
N SER A 68 17.73 -8.92 9.29
CA SER A 68 17.25 -8.13 10.41
C SER A 68 15.96 -7.42 10.00
N LEU A 69 14.94 -7.48 10.86
CA LEU A 69 13.70 -6.71 10.69
C LEU A 69 13.73 -5.39 11.47
N ASN A 70 14.91 -4.99 11.99
CA ASN A 70 15.05 -3.70 12.63
C ASN A 70 14.81 -2.58 11.60
N PRO A 71 14.00 -1.56 11.91
CA PRO A 71 13.71 -0.45 11.00
C PRO A 71 14.95 0.27 10.46
N SER A 72 16.06 0.26 11.20
CA SER A 72 17.35 0.85 10.79
C SER A 72 18.02 0.10 9.65
N ASP A 73 17.75 -1.19 9.51
CA ASP A 73 18.44 -2.09 8.59
C ASP A 73 17.63 -2.31 7.30
N LEU A 74 16.39 -1.80 7.29
CA LEU A 74 15.45 -1.89 6.19
C LEU A 74 15.68 -0.75 5.20
N THR A 75 15.79 -1.08 3.91
CA THR A 75 15.88 -0.08 2.84
C THR A 75 14.49 0.37 2.40
N ALA A 76 14.40 1.63 1.95
CA ALA A 76 13.16 2.16 1.41
C ALA A 76 12.76 1.39 0.15
N VAL A 77 11.51 0.93 0.12
CA VAL A 77 10.93 0.28 -1.06
C VAL A 77 10.54 1.36 -2.07
N THR A 78 10.97 1.20 -3.32
CA THR A 78 10.54 2.07 -4.41
C THR A 78 9.04 1.88 -4.64
N CYS A 79 8.29 2.99 -4.61
CA CYS A 79 6.83 2.98 -4.79
C CYS A 79 6.40 3.98 -5.86
N GLU A 80 5.36 3.62 -6.61
CA GLU A 80 4.57 4.51 -7.45
C GLU A 80 3.39 5.03 -6.64
N ARG A 81 3.15 6.34 -6.68
CA ARG A 81 2.09 7.00 -5.91
C ARG A 81 1.09 7.65 -6.86
N PHE A 82 -0.19 7.35 -6.65
CA PHE A 82 -1.32 7.89 -7.39
C PHE A 82 -2.07 8.86 -6.48
N GLU A 83 -2.02 10.14 -6.83
CA GLU A 83 -2.74 11.19 -6.11
C GLU A 83 -4.16 11.32 -6.67
N PRO A 84 -5.18 11.53 -5.81
CA PRO A 84 -6.54 11.79 -6.27
C PRO A 84 -6.57 13.04 -7.17
N GLN A 85 -7.12 12.89 -8.37
CA GLN A 85 -7.32 13.96 -9.35
C GLN A 85 -8.74 14.52 -9.32
N ILE A 86 -9.68 13.79 -8.72
CA ILE A 86 -11.09 14.19 -8.59
C ILE A 86 -11.37 14.57 -7.14
N ASN A 87 -11.85 15.79 -6.92
CA ASN A 87 -12.31 16.23 -5.60
C ASN A 87 -13.74 15.71 -5.33
N PRO A 88 -14.21 15.65 -4.06
CA PRO A 88 -15.55 15.15 -3.71
C PRO A 88 -16.72 15.93 -4.34
N GLU A 89 -16.47 17.09 -4.96
CA GLU A 89 -17.44 17.86 -5.75
C GLU A 89 -17.46 17.51 -7.26
N GLY A 90 -16.72 16.49 -7.72
CA GLY A 90 -16.64 16.12 -9.13
C GLY A 90 -15.83 17.09 -10.00
N LYS A 91 -15.02 17.96 -9.40
CA LYS A 91 -14.11 18.86 -10.11
C LYS A 91 -12.74 18.21 -10.22
N THR A 92 -12.26 18.07 -11.45
CA THR A 92 -10.86 17.73 -11.75
C THR A 92 -9.97 18.90 -11.32
N LYS A 93 -8.85 18.59 -10.66
CA LYS A 93 -7.84 19.59 -10.31
C LYS A 93 -7.11 20.12 -11.55
#